data_AF-A0A165I614-F1
#
_entry.id   AF-A0A165I614-F1
#
_cell.length_a   1.000
_cell.length_b   1.000
_cell.length_c   1.000
_cell.angle_alpha   90.00
_cell.angle_beta   90.00
_cell.angle_gamma   90.00
#
_symmetry.space_group_name_H-M   'P 1'
#
loop_
_entity.id
_entity.type
_entity.pdbx_description
1 polymer ?
#
loop_
_entity_poly.entity_id
_entity_poly.type
_entity_poly.pdbx_seq_one_letter_code
_entity_poly.pdbx_strand_id
1 'polypeptide(L)'
;MRIVQAAGEAPIVALMRAGMMGCTPSAPTVAISLGLLDLYHRLRSHAPRLGIQPFVRALCDKYMCQYRPHLRNQFSNAFDAYLAVQRELQRRVDCALGQDSPHWRALNACACCNYELEDEEPLVIKGLTAMDGGQAHKRRAGAGHSDPRVFESDYRIPPDEVDLCAGEATRRKKKQEDEPDVPNWVVLDEPGEPGDDALKPSVCADRWKNAKAEHYKTAPGAYEQTGVFVCLCRHGLLL
;
A
#
# COMPACT_ATOMS: atom_id res chain seq x y z
N MET A 1 4.09 29.30 24.92
CA MET A 1 5.44 28.71 24.87
C MET A 1 6.34 29.63 24.05
N ARG A 2 7.52 30.02 24.56
CA ARG A 2 8.50 30.81 23.80
C ARG A 2 9.58 29.85 23.30
N ILE A 3 9.83 29.82 22.00
CA ILE A 3 10.85 28.98 21.38
C ILE A 3 12.06 29.85 21.11
N VAL A 4 13.23 29.38 21.55
CA VAL A 4 14.50 30.07 21.32
C VAL A 4 15.12 29.49 20.05
N GLN A 5 15.31 30.35 19.05
CA GLN A 5 15.95 30.01 17.78
C GLN A 5 17.42 30.45 17.84
N ALA A 6 18.34 29.55 17.51
CA ALA A 6 19.76 29.90 17.44
C ALA A 6 20.06 30.76 16.20
N ALA A 7 21.15 31.53 16.23
CA ALA A 7 21.56 32.35 15.10
C ALA A 7 21.85 31.47 13.87
N GLY A 8 21.18 31.74 12.75
CA GLY A 8 21.29 30.96 11.51
C GLY A 8 20.51 29.65 11.46
N GLU A 9 19.80 29.28 12.53
CA GLU A 9 18.94 28.08 12.56
C GLU A 9 17.64 28.34 11.79
N ALA A 10 17.15 27.36 11.03
CA ALA A 10 15.84 27.48 10.39
C ALA A 10 14.71 27.39 11.44
N PRO A 11 13.64 28.20 11.34
CA PRO A 11 12.55 28.20 12.33
C PRO A 11 11.91 26.82 12.55
N ILE A 12 11.83 26.01 11.49
CA ILE A 12 11.27 24.66 11.57
C ILE A 12 12.14 23.71 12.42
N VAL A 13 13.46 23.91 12.41
CA VAL A 13 14.39 23.09 13.21
C VAL A 13 14.24 23.44 14.69
N ALA A 14 14.15 24.73 15.02
CA ALA A 14 13.89 25.18 16.38
C ALA A 14 12.54 24.65 16.92
N LEU A 15 11.49 24.65 16.08
CA LEU A 15 10.20 24.04 16.42
C LEU A 15 10.31 22.54 16.69
N MET A 16 11.03 21.82 15.84
CA MET A 16 11.23 20.38 15.98
C MET A 16 11.95 20.02 17.28
N ARG A 17 12.98 20.79 17.65
CA ARG A 17 13.66 20.62 18.95
C ARG A 17 12.73 20.84 20.14
N ALA A 18 11.71 21.67 19.99
CA ALA A 18 10.66 21.89 20.99
C ALA A 18 9.51 20.87 20.91
N GLY A 19 9.62 19.82 20.08
CA GLY A 19 8.58 18.79 19.93
C GLY A 19 7.36 19.27 19.12
N MET A 20 7.55 20.26 18.24
CA MET A 20 6.50 20.87 17.43
C MET A 20 6.85 20.81 15.94
N MET A 21 5.84 20.66 15.09
CA MET A 21 5.97 20.74 13.64
C MET A 21 5.24 21.96 13.11
N GLY A 22 5.93 22.79 12.33
CA GLY A 22 5.35 23.97 11.68
C GLY A 22 4.37 23.61 10.57
N CYS A 23 3.31 24.40 10.41
CA CYS A 23 2.32 24.23 9.35
C CYS A 23 2.76 24.84 7.99
N THR A 24 3.87 25.58 7.99
CA THR A 24 4.53 26.16 6.79
C THR A 24 6.05 26.03 6.93
N PRO A 25 6.80 25.87 5.82
CA PRO A 25 8.22 25.53 5.87
C PRO A 25 9.15 26.71 6.20
N SER A 26 8.83 27.92 5.74
CA SER A 26 9.73 29.08 5.79
C SER A 26 9.48 29.98 7.01
N ALA A 27 8.23 30.31 7.27
CA ALA A 27 7.82 31.21 8.35
C ALA A 27 6.58 30.67 9.08
N PRO A 28 6.75 29.64 9.93
CA PRO A 28 5.64 29.03 10.66
C PRO A 28 5.09 30.00 11.71
N THR A 29 3.84 30.42 11.54
CA THR A 29 3.07 31.17 12.55
C THR A 29 2.23 30.25 13.44
N VAL A 30 1.98 29.03 12.98
CA VAL A 30 1.25 27.98 13.68
C VAL A 30 2.07 26.70 13.63
N ALA A 31 2.08 25.97 14.73
CA ALA A 31 2.73 24.68 14.86
C ALA A 31 1.85 23.71 15.65
N ILE A 32 2.00 22.43 15.36
CA ILE A 32 1.27 21.33 16.00
C ILE A 32 2.26 20.45 16.73
N SER A 33 1.92 19.98 17.92
CA SER A 33 2.82 19.08 18.66
C SER A 33 3.00 17.76 17.94
N LEU A 34 4.22 17.22 17.98
CA LEU A 34 4.53 15.90 17.44
C LEU A 34 3.66 14.82 18.09
N GLY A 35 3.35 14.95 19.38
CA GLY A 35 2.44 14.02 20.07
C GLY A 35 1.01 14.00 19.51
N LEU A 36 0.48 15.13 19.03
CA LEU A 36 -0.84 15.15 18.37
C LEU A 36 -0.79 14.52 16.98
N LEU A 37 0.31 14.74 16.24
CA LEU A 37 0.52 14.14 14.93
C LEU A 37 0.71 12.62 15.03
N ASP A 38 1.49 12.15 16.01
CA ASP A 38 1.65 10.73 16.32
C ASP A 38 0.33 10.08 16.77
N LEU A 39 -0.44 10.75 17.64
CA LEU A 39 -1.78 10.29 18.01
C LEU A 39 -2.68 10.11 16.78
N TYR A 40 -2.72 11.11 15.89
CA TYR A 40 -3.51 10.99 14.66
C TYR A 40 -3.00 9.89 13.74
N HIS A 41 -1.67 9.74 13.62
CA HIS A 41 -1.04 8.67 12.84
C HIS A 41 -1.51 7.29 13.32
N ARG A 42 -1.42 7.02 14.63
CA ARG A 42 -1.88 5.75 15.22
C ARG A 42 -3.38 5.53 15.08
N LEU A 43 -4.19 6.56 15.34
CA LEU A 43 -5.64 6.48 15.18
C LEU A 43 -6.02 6.15 13.74
N ARG A 44 -5.36 6.75 12.76
CA ARG A 44 -5.63 6.50 11.34
C ARG A 44 -5.28 5.07 10.93
N SER A 45 -4.24 4.47 11.53
CA SER A 45 -3.88 3.07 11.28
C SER A 45 -4.94 2.06 11.77
N HIS A 46 -5.66 2.37 12.85
CA HIS A 46 -6.73 1.51 13.37
C HIS A 46 -8.14 1.89 12.88
N ALA A 47 -8.33 3.14 12.48
CA ALA A 47 -9.60 3.69 12.04
C ALA A 47 -9.40 4.54 10.76
N PRO A 48 -9.18 3.91 9.59
CA PRO A 48 -8.89 4.61 8.34
C PRO A 48 -10.05 5.53 7.87
N ARG A 49 -11.26 5.34 8.41
CA ARG A 49 -12.42 6.21 8.19
C ARG A 49 -12.32 7.57 8.91
N LEU A 50 -11.42 7.72 9.87
CA LEU A 50 -11.21 8.98 10.59
C LEU A 50 -10.41 9.97 9.74
N GLY A 51 -11.12 10.83 9.02
CA GLY A 51 -10.52 11.93 8.27
C GLY A 51 -9.87 13.01 9.16
N ILE A 52 -9.05 13.86 8.55
CA ILE A 52 -8.41 15.00 9.24
C ILE A 52 -9.45 15.98 9.79
N GLN A 53 -10.50 16.26 9.02
CA GLN A 53 -11.53 17.23 9.41
C GLN A 53 -12.25 16.87 10.73
N PRO A 54 -12.83 15.66 10.90
CA PRO A 54 -13.45 15.30 12.17
C PRO A 54 -12.45 15.29 13.33
N PHE A 55 -11.20 14.87 13.09
CA PHE A 55 -10.15 14.94 14.11
C PHE A 55 -9.85 16.38 14.55
N VAL A 56 -9.66 17.30 13.60
CA VAL A 56 -9.40 18.72 13.89
C VAL A 56 -10.60 19.39 14.56
N ARG A 57 -11.84 19.01 14.21
CA ARG A 57 -13.04 19.49 14.92
C ARG A 57 -13.04 19.04 16.39
N ALA A 58 -12.74 17.76 16.65
CA ALA A 58 -12.63 17.26 18.01
C ALA A 58 -11.51 17.96 18.81
N LEU A 59 -10.40 18.33 18.16
CA LEU A 59 -9.38 19.17 18.78
C LEU A 59 -9.91 20.57 19.09
N CYS A 60 -10.64 21.19 18.16
CA CYS A 60 -11.23 22.51 18.39
C CYS A 60 -12.20 22.49 19.58
N ASP A 61 -13.07 21.47 19.64
CA ASP A 61 -14.01 21.27 20.74
C ASP A 61 -13.27 21.06 22.08
N LYS A 62 -12.21 20.23 22.09
CA LYS A 62 -11.37 19.99 23.28
C LYS A 62 -10.72 21.25 23.82
N TYR A 63 -10.28 22.15 22.94
CA TYR A 63 -9.61 23.40 23.31
C TYR A 63 -10.58 24.60 23.35
N MET A 64 -11.89 24.35 23.30
CA MET A 64 -12.93 25.39 23.36
C MET A 64 -12.72 26.50 22.31
N CYS A 65 -12.30 26.13 21.09
CA CYS A 65 -12.11 27.07 20.00
C CYS A 65 -13.02 26.75 18.81
N GLN A 66 -13.35 27.78 18.03
CA GLN A 66 -14.23 27.61 16.87
C GLN A 66 -13.47 26.95 15.72
N TYR A 67 -14.03 25.87 15.17
CA TYR A 67 -13.49 25.28 13.95
C TYR A 67 -13.49 26.28 12.79
N ARG A 68 -12.34 26.40 12.13
CA ARG A 68 -12.19 27.16 10.88
C ARG A 68 -11.60 26.26 9.80
N PRO A 69 -12.08 26.34 8.53
CA PRO A 69 -11.61 25.45 7.47
C PRO A 69 -10.09 25.42 7.26
N HIS A 70 -9.38 26.53 7.48
CA HIS A 70 -7.93 26.58 7.34
C HIS A 70 -7.18 25.73 8.39
N LEU A 71 -7.77 25.45 9.56
CA LEU A 71 -7.15 24.61 10.58
C LEU A 71 -6.96 23.17 10.09
N ARG A 72 -7.91 22.67 9.28
CA ARG A 72 -7.78 21.38 8.58
C ARG A 72 -6.56 21.37 7.66
N ASN A 73 -6.37 22.43 6.89
CA ASN A 73 -5.25 22.53 5.95
C ASN A 73 -3.91 22.67 6.69
N GLN A 74 -3.86 23.48 7.75
CA GLN A 74 -2.69 23.59 8.62
C GLN A 74 -2.31 22.25 9.25
N PHE A 75 -3.30 21.49 9.73
CA PHE A 75 -3.08 20.15 10.24
C PHE A 75 -2.59 19.20 9.15
N SER A 76 -3.23 19.21 7.98
CA SER A 76 -2.82 18.37 6.84
C SER A 76 -1.38 18.64 6.43
N ASN A 77 -0.97 19.91 6.33
CA ASN A 77 0.40 20.28 5.97
C ASN A 77 1.42 19.80 7.00
N ALA A 78 1.14 20.01 8.29
CA ALA A 78 2.01 19.54 9.37
C ALA A 78 2.06 18.00 9.41
N PHE A 79 0.95 17.32 9.14
CA PHE A 79 0.87 15.87 9.10
C PHE A 79 1.63 15.27 7.92
N ASP A 80 1.52 15.86 6.73
CA ASP A 80 2.29 15.45 5.55
C ASP A 80 3.80 15.58 5.81
N ALA A 81 4.23 16.71 6.40
CA ALA A 81 5.62 16.92 6.79
C ALA A 81 6.08 15.90 7.85
N TYR A 82 5.23 15.58 8.81
CA TYR A 82 5.50 14.58 9.84
C TYR A 82 5.72 13.19 9.24
N LEU A 83 4.83 12.77 8.33
CA LEU A 83 4.97 11.50 7.62
C LEU A 83 6.24 11.46 6.76
N ALA A 84 6.61 12.56 6.12
CA ALA A 84 7.86 12.64 5.35
C ALA A 84 9.10 12.44 6.24
N VAL A 85 9.13 13.08 7.43
CA VAL A 85 10.20 12.89 8.41
C VAL A 85 10.25 11.44 8.91
N GLN A 86 9.08 10.83 9.21
CA GLN A 86 9.03 9.43 9.63
C GLN A 86 9.57 8.47 8.57
N ARG A 87 9.25 8.69 7.28
CA ARG A 87 9.76 7.86 6.18
C ARG A 87 11.27 8.00 6.02
N GLU A 88 11.79 9.21 6.08
CA GLU A 88 13.25 9.44 5.98
C GLU A 88 13.98 8.84 7.19
N LEU A 89 13.39 8.90 8.39
CA LEU A 89 13.92 8.20 9.56
C LEU A 89 13.97 6.70 9.32
N GLN A 90 12.86 6.10 8.86
CA GLN A 90 12.79 4.67 8.58
C GLN A 90 13.83 4.28 7.53
N ARG A 91 13.93 5.01 6.42
CA ARG A 91 14.93 4.77 5.37
C ARG A 91 16.37 4.77 5.90
N ARG A 92 16.70 5.69 6.81
CA ARG A 92 18.02 5.74 7.44
C ARG A 92 18.26 4.56 8.38
N VAL A 93 17.23 4.15 9.11
CA VAL A 93 17.29 2.96 9.98
C VAL A 93 17.49 1.72 9.12
N ASP A 94 16.73 1.57 8.03
CA ASP A 94 16.84 0.44 7.11
C ASP A 94 18.26 0.37 6.52
N CYS A 95 18.80 1.48 6.03
CA CYS A 95 20.17 1.56 5.53
C CYS A 95 21.22 1.20 6.61
N ALA A 96 21.06 1.71 7.83
CA ALA A 96 21.96 1.38 8.94
C ALA A 96 21.89 -0.10 9.35
N LEU A 97 20.76 -0.76 9.12
CA LEU A 97 20.55 -2.18 9.38
C LEU A 97 20.85 -3.07 8.15
N GLY A 98 21.29 -2.49 7.02
CA GLY A 98 21.53 -3.23 5.77
C GLY A 98 20.25 -3.78 5.14
N GLN A 99 19.12 -3.12 5.35
CA GLN A 99 17.79 -3.51 4.88
C GLN A 99 17.34 -2.73 3.64
N ASP A 100 18.27 -2.06 2.95
CA ASP A 100 18.02 -1.20 1.79
C ASP A 100 18.38 -1.84 0.45
N SER A 101 18.69 -3.15 0.43
CA SER A 101 18.97 -3.87 -0.82
C SER A 101 17.73 -4.00 -1.71
N PRO A 102 17.88 -4.13 -3.05
CA PRO A 102 16.75 -4.39 -3.93
C PRO A 102 15.95 -5.62 -3.48
N HIS A 103 14.62 -5.48 -3.43
CA HIS A 103 13.69 -6.52 -2.99
C HIS A 103 13.96 -7.10 -1.59
N TRP A 104 14.61 -6.33 -0.70
CA TRP A 104 14.96 -6.80 0.65
C TRP A 104 13.76 -7.40 1.39
N ARG A 105 12.58 -6.77 1.29
CA ARG A 105 11.34 -7.23 1.91
C ARG A 105 10.93 -8.62 1.43
N ALA A 106 10.83 -8.85 0.12
CA ALA A 106 10.47 -10.17 -0.41
C ALA A 106 11.46 -11.26 0.07
N LEU A 107 12.74 -10.92 0.18
CA LEU A 107 13.81 -11.83 0.59
C LEU A 107 13.92 -12.04 2.12
N ASN A 108 13.44 -11.11 2.96
CA ASN A 108 13.73 -11.12 4.40
C ASN A 108 12.52 -10.87 5.31
N ALA A 109 11.36 -10.48 4.77
CA ALA A 109 10.20 -10.08 5.57
C ALA A 109 9.71 -11.18 6.50
N CYS A 110 9.75 -12.44 6.05
CA CYS A 110 9.27 -13.58 6.81
C CYS A 110 10.43 -14.50 7.19
N ALA A 111 10.86 -14.42 8.45
CA ALA A 111 11.85 -15.34 9.00
C ALA A 111 11.44 -16.81 8.78
N CYS A 112 10.18 -17.16 9.00
CA CYS A 112 9.70 -18.54 8.81
C CYS A 112 9.64 -19.01 7.34
N CYS A 113 9.77 -18.11 6.36
CA CYS A 113 9.81 -18.49 4.94
C CYS A 113 11.21 -18.39 4.34
N ASN A 114 12.06 -17.52 4.89
CA ASN A 114 13.32 -17.13 4.25
C ASN A 114 14.56 -17.53 5.06
N TYR A 115 14.40 -17.98 6.31
CA TYR A 115 15.50 -18.45 7.14
C TYR A 115 15.66 -19.97 6.99
N GLU A 116 16.77 -20.40 6.38
CA GLU A 116 17.15 -21.80 6.18
C GLU A 116 18.16 -22.22 7.26
N LEU A 117 17.97 -23.39 7.89
CA LEU A 117 18.96 -23.94 8.85
C LEU A 117 20.05 -24.75 8.15
N GLU A 118 21.25 -24.85 8.75
CA GLU A 118 22.40 -25.55 8.16
C GLU A 118 22.12 -27.02 7.79
N ASP A 119 21.24 -27.68 8.55
CA ASP A 119 20.86 -29.09 8.36
C ASP A 119 19.39 -29.27 7.91
N GLU A 120 18.77 -28.23 7.34
CA GLU A 120 17.39 -28.32 6.83
C GLU A 120 17.33 -29.04 5.48
N GLU A 121 16.45 -30.03 5.36
CA GLU A 121 16.20 -30.70 4.08
C GLU A 121 15.64 -29.69 3.06
N PRO A 122 16.21 -29.59 1.85
CA PRO A 122 15.76 -28.63 0.86
C PRO A 122 14.28 -28.79 0.53
N LEU A 123 13.49 -27.74 0.80
CA LEU A 123 12.08 -27.73 0.44
C LEU A 123 11.91 -27.63 -1.08
N VAL A 124 11.10 -28.52 -1.65
CA VAL A 124 10.69 -28.45 -3.07
C VAL A 124 9.97 -27.13 -3.37
N ILE A 125 9.21 -26.62 -2.40
CA ILE A 125 8.53 -25.33 -2.45
C ILE A 125 8.98 -24.52 -1.23
N LYS A 126 9.81 -23.50 -1.44
CA LYS A 126 10.39 -22.67 -0.37
C LYS A 126 9.35 -21.86 0.42
N GLY A 127 8.23 -21.51 -0.21
CA GLY A 127 7.21 -20.69 0.42
C GLY A 127 5.88 -20.74 -0.31
N LEU A 128 4.81 -20.51 0.45
CA LEU A 128 3.46 -20.34 -0.08
C LEU A 128 3.03 -18.90 0.18
N THR A 129 2.66 -18.23 -0.91
CA THR A 129 2.20 -16.84 -0.90
C THR A 129 0.79 -16.76 -1.46
N ALA A 130 -0.06 -15.96 -0.82
CA ALA A 130 -1.36 -15.59 -1.33
C ALA A 130 -1.28 -14.15 -1.87
N MET A 131 -1.77 -13.96 -3.10
CA MET A 131 -1.90 -12.64 -3.71
C MET A 131 -3.38 -12.32 -3.90
N ASP A 132 -3.80 -11.10 -3.56
CA ASP A 132 -5.13 -10.63 -3.95
C ASP A 132 -5.20 -10.43 -5.47
N GLY A 133 -6.37 -10.67 -6.06
CA GLY A 133 -6.63 -10.44 -7.49
C GLY A 133 -6.84 -8.96 -7.85
N GLY A 134 -6.64 -8.03 -6.91
CA GLY A 134 -6.64 -6.58 -7.12
C GLY A 134 -8.01 -5.97 -7.44
N GLN A 135 -9.10 -6.72 -7.29
CA GLN A 135 -10.44 -6.28 -7.72
C GLN A 135 -11.07 -5.26 -6.77
N ALA A 136 -10.62 -5.21 -5.51
CA ALA A 136 -11.17 -4.31 -4.49
C ALA A 136 -10.66 -2.86 -4.58
N HIS A 137 -9.58 -2.61 -5.34
CA HIS A 137 -8.91 -1.31 -5.38
C HIS A 137 -9.05 -0.61 -6.73
N LYS A 138 -10.23 -0.71 -7.32
CA LYS A 138 -10.59 0.01 -8.54
C LYS A 138 -10.96 1.46 -8.22
N ARG A 139 -10.33 2.41 -8.90
CA ARG A 139 -10.68 3.83 -8.85
C ARG A 139 -11.45 4.19 -10.10
N ARG A 140 -12.40 5.11 -10.01
CA ARG A 140 -13.02 5.64 -11.23
C ARG A 140 -11.99 6.52 -11.94
N ALA A 141 -11.76 6.32 -13.24
CA ALA A 141 -10.73 7.03 -14.02
C ALA A 141 -10.92 8.58 -14.10
N GLY A 142 -11.98 9.12 -13.48
CA GLY A 142 -12.23 10.56 -13.33
C GLY A 142 -12.72 10.97 -11.93
N ALA A 143 -12.53 10.14 -10.89
CA ALA A 143 -12.87 10.51 -9.52
C ALA A 143 -11.76 11.35 -8.88
N GLY A 144 -11.88 12.68 -9.03
CA GLY A 144 -11.05 13.66 -8.34
C GLY A 144 -9.71 13.94 -9.01
N HIS A 145 -9.02 14.97 -8.52
CA HIS A 145 -7.63 15.24 -8.87
C HIS A 145 -6.78 14.22 -8.10
N SER A 146 -6.14 13.28 -8.81
CA SER A 146 -5.14 12.41 -8.18
C SER A 146 -4.02 13.29 -7.59
N ASP A 147 -3.56 12.94 -6.39
CA ASP A 147 -2.39 13.63 -5.83
C ASP A 147 -1.19 13.34 -6.73
N PRO A 148 -0.52 14.36 -7.32
CA PRO A 148 0.61 14.15 -8.21
C PRO A 148 1.86 13.65 -7.49
N ARG A 149 1.87 13.65 -6.14
CA ARG A 149 3.00 13.18 -5.36
C ARG A 149 3.17 11.67 -5.52
N VAL A 150 4.41 11.25 -5.75
CA VAL A 150 4.79 9.85 -5.77
C VAL A 150 5.06 9.38 -4.35
N PHE A 151 4.46 8.25 -3.97
CA PHE A 151 4.76 7.58 -2.71
C PHE A 151 5.87 6.56 -2.96
N GLU A 152 7.11 6.94 -2.64
CA GLU A 152 8.26 6.04 -2.64
C GLU A 152 8.14 5.04 -1.50
N SER A 153 8.03 3.76 -1.85
CA SER A 153 7.76 2.68 -0.92
C SER A 153 8.19 1.36 -1.54
N ASP A 154 8.88 0.54 -0.78
CA ASP A 154 9.26 -0.83 -1.16
C ASP A 154 8.07 -1.80 -1.15
N TYR A 155 6.94 -1.40 -0.54
CA TYR A 155 5.66 -2.13 -0.60
C TYR A 155 4.94 -2.09 -1.96
N ARG A 156 5.38 -1.25 -2.90
CA ARG A 156 4.70 -1.08 -4.18
C ARG A 156 5.67 -1.27 -5.33
N ILE A 157 5.37 -2.22 -6.20
CA ILE A 157 6.02 -2.36 -7.50
C ILE A 157 5.47 -1.26 -8.43
N PRO A 158 6.32 -0.50 -9.13
CA PRO A 158 5.88 0.50 -10.10
C PRO A 158 4.95 -0.11 -11.16
N PRO A 159 3.88 0.59 -11.58
CA PRO A 159 2.98 0.10 -12.63
C PRO A 159 3.72 -0.29 -13.91
N ASP A 160 4.73 0.50 -14.30
CA ASP A 160 5.54 0.25 -15.50
C ASP A 160 6.27 -1.10 -15.44
N GLU A 161 6.68 -1.56 -14.25
CA GLU A 161 7.30 -2.88 -14.07
C GLU A 161 6.27 -4.01 -14.14
N VAL A 162 5.07 -3.79 -13.60
CA VAL A 162 3.96 -4.76 -13.66
C VAL A 162 3.47 -4.95 -15.09
N ASP A 163 3.40 -3.87 -15.87
CA ASP A 163 2.87 -3.88 -17.23
C ASP A 163 3.76 -4.64 -18.22
N LEU A 164 5.04 -4.84 -17.91
CA LEU A 164 5.92 -5.74 -18.68
C LEU A 164 5.35 -7.17 -18.76
N CYS A 165 4.63 -7.60 -17.72
CA CYS A 165 4.07 -8.94 -17.61
C CYS A 165 2.62 -9.06 -18.15
N ALA A 166 2.00 -7.97 -18.63
CA ALA A 166 0.59 -7.93 -19.02
C ALA A 166 0.19 -8.92 -20.14
N GLY A 167 1.15 -9.44 -20.90
CA GLY A 167 0.93 -10.42 -21.97
C GLY A 167 1.55 -11.81 -21.74
N GLU A 168 2.19 -12.06 -20.59
CA GLU A 168 2.95 -13.29 -20.37
C GLU A 168 2.07 -14.55 -20.31
N ALA A 169 0.88 -14.45 -19.70
CA ALA A 169 -0.06 -15.57 -19.61
C ALA A 169 -0.54 -16.02 -21.00
N THR A 170 -0.80 -15.07 -21.90
CA THR A 170 -1.22 -15.35 -23.29
C THR A 170 -0.07 -15.92 -24.11
N ARG A 171 1.17 -15.45 -23.90
CA ARG A 171 2.37 -15.99 -24.55
C ARG A 171 2.68 -17.42 -24.10
N ARG A 172 2.46 -17.76 -22.83
CA ARG A 172 2.61 -19.13 -22.31
C ARG A 172 1.61 -20.09 -22.94
N LYS A 173 0.33 -19.72 -23.05
CA LYS A 173 -0.68 -20.55 -23.75
C LYS A 173 -0.24 -20.89 -25.18
N LYS A 174 0.22 -19.88 -25.92
CA LYS A 174 0.68 -20.06 -27.31
C LYS A 174 1.89 -21.00 -27.46
N LYS A 175 2.76 -21.05 -26.44
CA LYS A 175 3.94 -21.92 -26.42
C LYS A 175 3.61 -23.35 -25.97
N GLN A 176 2.55 -23.51 -25.18
CA GLN A 176 2.05 -24.81 -24.72
C GLN A 176 1.27 -25.56 -25.82
N GLU A 177 0.69 -24.81 -26.78
CA GLU A 177 0.09 -25.35 -28.02
C GLU A 177 1.13 -25.94 -29.00
N ASP A 178 2.42 -25.59 -28.87
CA ASP A 178 3.52 -26.04 -29.74
C ASP A 178 4.29 -27.28 -29.20
N GLU A 179 3.99 -27.78 -27.99
CA GLU A 179 4.59 -29.02 -27.44
C GLU A 179 3.76 -30.27 -27.80
N PRO A 180 4.40 -31.43 -28.08
CA PRO A 180 3.69 -32.64 -28.47
C PRO A 180 2.84 -33.24 -27.34
N ASP A 181 1.63 -33.66 -27.72
CA ASP A 181 0.52 -34.18 -26.90
C ASP A 181 0.92 -35.05 -25.69
N VAL A 182 0.66 -34.52 -24.49
CA VAL A 182 0.49 -35.30 -23.26
C VAL A 182 -1.02 -35.52 -23.06
N PRO A 183 -1.52 -36.69 -22.62
CA PRO A 183 -2.92 -37.08 -22.81
C PRO A 183 -3.95 -36.09 -22.22
N ASN A 184 -4.60 -35.38 -23.15
CA ASN A 184 -5.96 -34.84 -23.17
C ASN A 184 -6.67 -34.67 -21.81
N TRP A 185 -6.27 -33.66 -21.04
CA TRP A 185 -7.27 -32.90 -20.30
C TRP A 185 -7.90 -31.93 -21.29
N VAL A 186 -9.19 -32.12 -21.58
CA VAL A 186 -9.94 -31.25 -22.50
C VAL A 186 -9.87 -29.83 -21.96
N VAL A 187 -9.01 -29.00 -22.55
CA VAL A 187 -9.00 -27.57 -22.29
C VAL A 187 -10.21 -27.01 -23.00
N LEU A 188 -11.32 -26.85 -22.26
CA LEU A 188 -12.47 -26.13 -22.75
C LEU A 188 -12.04 -24.69 -23.07
N ASP A 189 -12.41 -24.19 -24.25
CA ASP A 189 -12.14 -22.81 -24.70
C ASP A 189 -12.82 -21.75 -23.81
N GLU A 190 -13.68 -22.16 -22.87
CA GLU A 190 -14.27 -21.29 -21.86
C GLU A 190 -13.43 -21.30 -20.57
N PRO A 191 -13.16 -20.13 -19.96
CA PRO A 191 -12.47 -20.08 -18.68
C PRO A 191 -13.30 -20.82 -17.63
N GLY A 192 -12.83 -22.00 -17.20
CA GLY A 192 -13.53 -22.87 -16.26
C GLY A 192 -14.01 -22.11 -15.03
N GLU A 193 -15.28 -22.26 -14.69
CA GLU A 193 -15.84 -21.68 -13.48
C GLU A 193 -15.31 -22.47 -12.26
N PRO A 194 -15.05 -21.79 -11.11
CA PRO A 194 -14.57 -22.48 -9.92
C PRO A 194 -15.60 -23.49 -9.43
N GLY A 195 -15.41 -24.79 -9.71
CA GLY A 195 -16.36 -25.84 -9.39
C GLY A 195 -16.89 -26.62 -10.59
N ASP A 196 -16.44 -26.34 -11.81
CA ASP A 196 -16.79 -27.14 -13.00
C ASP A 196 -16.37 -28.60 -12.88
N ASP A 197 -15.27 -28.88 -12.16
CA ASP A 197 -14.80 -30.25 -11.89
C ASP A 197 -15.57 -30.95 -10.75
N ALA A 198 -16.47 -30.25 -10.05
CA ALA A 198 -17.26 -30.83 -8.97
C ALA A 198 -18.51 -31.54 -9.52
N LEU A 199 -18.75 -32.79 -9.08
CA LEU A 199 -19.94 -33.58 -9.46
C LEU A 199 -21.27 -32.84 -9.24
N LYS A 200 -21.29 -31.87 -8.32
CA LYS A 200 -22.33 -30.87 -8.14
C LYS A 200 -21.67 -29.52 -7.85
N PRO A 201 -21.75 -28.55 -8.78
CA PRO A 201 -21.34 -27.19 -8.50
C PRO A 201 -22.11 -26.68 -7.29
N SER A 202 -21.40 -26.08 -6.34
CA SER A 202 -22.08 -25.44 -5.22
C SER A 202 -22.79 -24.17 -5.72
N VAL A 203 -23.88 -23.74 -5.08
CA VAL A 203 -24.50 -22.44 -5.40
C VAL A 203 -23.51 -21.27 -5.26
N CYS A 204 -22.43 -21.45 -4.49
CA CYS A 204 -21.32 -20.51 -4.39
C CYS A 204 -20.44 -20.47 -5.65
N ALA A 205 -20.23 -21.62 -6.32
CA ALA A 205 -19.51 -21.74 -7.59
C ALA A 205 -20.22 -20.93 -8.70
N ASP A 206 -21.53 -21.18 -8.89
CA ASP A 206 -22.36 -20.47 -9.89
C ASP A 206 -22.41 -18.95 -9.69
N ARG A 207 -22.24 -18.50 -8.43
CA ARG A 207 -22.29 -17.08 -8.04
C ARG A 207 -20.91 -16.41 -8.06
N TRP A 208 -19.82 -17.19 -8.11
CA TRP A 208 -18.46 -16.67 -8.09
C TRP A 208 -18.03 -16.18 -9.48
N LYS A 209 -18.50 -15.00 -9.88
CA LYS A 209 -18.15 -14.38 -11.19
C LYS A 209 -16.97 -13.40 -11.13
N ASN A 210 -16.31 -13.29 -9.98
CA ASN A 210 -15.26 -12.29 -9.75
C ASN A 210 -13.96 -12.56 -10.54
N ALA A 211 -13.74 -13.80 -10.97
CA ALA A 211 -12.56 -14.22 -11.73
C ALA A 211 -12.72 -14.13 -13.26
N LYS A 212 -13.88 -13.70 -13.79
CA LYS A 212 -14.04 -13.54 -15.25
C LYS A 212 -13.15 -12.40 -15.77
N ALA A 213 -12.53 -12.64 -16.92
CA ALA A 213 -11.66 -11.68 -17.59
C ALA A 213 -12.36 -10.32 -17.77
N GLU A 214 -11.61 -9.23 -17.60
CA GLU A 214 -12.11 -7.83 -17.61
C GLU A 214 -12.99 -7.51 -18.84
N HIS A 215 -12.73 -8.17 -19.98
CA HIS A 215 -13.47 -7.99 -21.24
C HIS A 215 -14.97 -8.34 -21.14
N TYR A 216 -15.39 -9.10 -20.12
CA TYR A 216 -16.79 -9.46 -19.91
C TYR A 216 -17.56 -8.54 -18.94
N LYS A 217 -16.90 -7.50 -18.38
CA LYS A 217 -17.55 -6.57 -17.45
C LYS A 217 -18.21 -5.42 -18.21
N THR A 218 -19.47 -5.10 -17.86
CA THR A 218 -20.34 -4.11 -18.53
C THR A 218 -19.87 -2.64 -18.43
N ALA A 219 -18.73 -2.38 -17.78
CA ALA A 219 -18.12 -1.06 -17.71
C ALA A 219 -16.59 -1.12 -17.97
N PRO A 220 -16.15 -1.52 -19.17
CA PRO A 220 -14.74 -1.47 -19.53
C PRO A 220 -14.24 -0.02 -19.49
N GLY A 221 -13.10 0.24 -18.86
CA GLY A 221 -12.44 1.55 -18.90
C GLY A 221 -13.00 2.65 -17.98
N ALA A 222 -14.11 2.44 -17.28
CA ALA A 222 -14.59 3.39 -16.27
C ALA A 222 -13.74 3.38 -14.99
N TYR A 223 -13.01 2.28 -14.77
CA TYR A 223 -12.18 2.06 -13.62
C TYR A 223 -10.71 1.94 -14.00
N GLU A 224 -9.89 2.76 -13.38
CA GLU A 224 -8.45 2.57 -13.29
C GLU A 224 -8.19 1.51 -12.20
N GLN A 225 -7.59 0.39 -12.59
CA GLN A 225 -7.05 -0.55 -11.61
C GLN A 225 -5.81 0.13 -11.01
N THR A 226 -5.77 0.28 -9.68
CA THR A 226 -4.66 0.98 -9.01
C THR A 226 -3.32 0.25 -9.11
N GLY A 227 -3.30 -0.96 -9.70
CA GLY A 227 -2.13 -1.82 -9.78
C GLY A 227 -1.65 -2.30 -8.42
N VAL A 228 -2.48 -2.17 -7.36
CA VAL A 228 -2.12 -2.59 -6.02
C VAL A 228 -2.55 -4.03 -5.83
N PHE A 229 -1.57 -4.92 -5.75
CA PHE A 229 -1.73 -6.32 -5.39
C PHE A 229 -1.07 -6.55 -4.03
N VAL A 230 -1.80 -7.17 -3.10
CA VAL A 230 -1.28 -7.47 -1.77
C VAL A 230 -0.79 -8.91 -1.79
N CYS A 231 0.51 -9.12 -1.55
CA CYS A 231 1.13 -10.44 -1.47
C CYS A 231 1.49 -10.77 -0.01
N LEU A 232 0.89 -11.81 0.55
CA LEU A 232 1.12 -12.25 1.92
C LEU A 232 1.69 -13.66 1.93
N CYS A 233 2.68 -13.94 2.76
CA CYS A 233 3.03 -15.32 3.07
C CYS A 233 1.94 -15.97 3.95
N ARG A 234 1.97 -17.30 4.07
CA ARG A 234 1.06 -18.05 4.97
C ARG A 234 1.14 -17.61 6.45
N HIS A 235 2.22 -16.94 6.86
CA HIS A 235 2.43 -16.43 8.22
C HIS A 235 1.89 -15.00 8.42
N GLY A 236 1.22 -14.43 7.41
CA GLY A 236 0.58 -13.11 7.50
C GLY A 236 1.52 -11.91 7.33
N LEU A 237 2.75 -12.14 6.89
CA LEU A 237 3.72 -11.07 6.60
C LEU A 237 3.60 -10.63 5.14
N LEU A 238 3.60 -9.31 4.94
CA LEU A 238 3.53 -8.64 3.65
C LEU A 238 4.89 -8.69 2.97
N LEU A 239 4.90 -9.24 1.74
CA LEU A 239 6.09 -9.47 0.93
C LEU A 239 6.28 -8.37 -0.12
#